data_AF-A8MHZ5-F1
#
_entry.id   AF-A8MHZ5-F1
#
_cell.length_a   1.000
_cell.length_b   1.000
_cell.length_c   1.000
_cell.angle_alpha   90.00
_cell.angle_beta   90.00
_cell.angle_gamma   90.00
#
_symmetry.space_group_name_H-M   'P 1'
#
loop_
_entity.id
_entity.type
_entity.pdbx_description
1 polymer ?
#
loop_
_entity_poly.entity_id
_entity_poly.type
_entity_poly.pdbx_seq_one_letter_code
_entity_poly.pdbx_strand_id
1 'polypeptide(L)' 'MSDKKIGRPTNNPKTERITVRLDSESTDILNKYCKQENIAERAEAIRRGIKKLKDDLREK' A
#
# COMPACT_ATOMS: atom_id res chain seq x y z
N MET A 1 15.38 -25.60 29.28
CA MET A 1 14.33 -25.38 28.28
C MET A 1 14.11 -23.89 28.20
N SER A 2 14.71 -23.23 27.19
CA SER A 2 14.71 -21.76 27.10
C SER A 2 13.52 -21.30 26.28
N ASP A 3 12.64 -20.53 26.90
CA ASP A 3 11.45 -19.96 26.29
C ASP A 3 11.81 -19.16 25.02
N LYS A 4 11.26 -19.60 23.88
CA LYS A 4 11.33 -18.86 22.62
C LYS A 4 10.64 -17.51 22.84
N LYS A 5 11.37 -16.42 22.67
CA LYS A 5 10.79 -15.07 22.57
C LYS A 5 9.84 -15.05 21.37
N ILE A 6 8.55 -15.24 21.63
CA ILE A 6 7.50 -15.09 20.62
C ILE A 6 7.52 -13.63 20.21
N GLY A 7 8.10 -13.32 19.05
CA GLY A 7 7.99 -12.00 18.44
C GLY A 7 6.52 -11.62 18.27
N ARG A 8 6.20 -10.32 18.27
CA ARG A 8 4.83 -9.78 18.22
C ARG A 8 4.02 -10.52 17.13
N PRO A 9 3.05 -11.38 17.48
CA PRO A 9 2.30 -12.16 16.51
C PRO A 9 1.43 -11.19 15.72
N THR A 10 1.94 -10.76 14.57
CA THR A 10 1.21 -9.88 13.67
C THR A 10 0.68 -10.76 12.55
N ASN A 11 -0.63 -11.00 12.54
CA ASN A 11 -1.31 -11.87 11.56
C ASN A 11 -1.31 -11.29 10.13
N ASN A 12 -0.75 -10.10 9.95
CA ASN A 12 -0.55 -9.49 8.64
C ASN A 12 0.75 -8.66 8.66
N PRO A 13 1.92 -9.30 8.63
CA PRO A 13 3.17 -8.55 8.53
C PRO A 13 3.13 -7.78 7.22
N LYS A 14 3.30 -6.45 7.30
CA LYS A 14 3.59 -5.62 6.12
C LYS A 14 5.04 -5.93 5.71
N THR A 15 5.25 -7.14 5.17
CA THR A 15 6.57 -7.70 4.88
C THR A 15 7.21 -7.01 3.68
N GLU A 16 6.39 -6.64 2.69
CA GLU A 16 6.84 -6.00 1.46
C GLU A 16 6.92 -4.48 1.64
N ARG A 17 8.13 -3.94 1.57
CA ARG A 17 8.38 -2.49 1.46
C ARG A 17 8.58 -2.13 0.00
N ILE A 18 7.62 -1.42 -0.58
CA ILE A 18 7.72 -0.90 -1.93
C ILE A 18 8.30 0.53 -1.86
N THR A 19 9.42 0.76 -2.53
CA THR A 19 9.99 2.09 -2.76
C THR A 19 9.97 2.35 -4.25
N VAL A 20 9.10 3.25 -4.70
CA VAL A 20 8.92 3.59 -6.12
C VAL A 20 9.20 5.07 -6.30
N ARG A 21 9.97 5.41 -7.34
CA ARG A 21 10.12 6.79 -7.80
C ARG A 21 8.93 7.09 -8.71
N LEU A 22 8.19 8.14 -8.37
CA LEU A 22 7.05 8.59 -9.14
C LEU A 22 7.45 9.84 -9.91
N ASP A 23 7.01 9.93 -11.15
CA ASP A 23 7.07 11.16 -11.93
C ASP A 23 6.08 12.20 -11.35
N SER A 24 6.20 13.46 -11.79
CA SER A 24 5.34 14.56 -11.34
C SER A 24 3.87 14.25 -11.58
N GLU A 25 3.52 13.75 -12.77
CA GLU A 25 2.15 13.38 -13.14
C GLU A 25 1.56 12.31 -12.22
N SER A 26 2.31 11.25 -11.95
CA SER A 26 1.88 10.17 -11.04
C SER A 26 1.67 10.68 -9.61
N THR A 27 2.54 11.60 -9.17
CA THR A 27 2.43 12.25 -7.86
C THR A 27 1.18 13.13 -7.77
N ASP A 28 0.85 13.85 -8.85
CA ASP A 28 -0.34 14.69 -8.92
C ASP A 28 -1.64 13.88 -8.93
N ILE A 29 -1.68 12.78 -9.68
CA ILE A 29 -2.81 11.83 -9.65
C ILE A 29 -3.00 11.29 -8.22
N LEU A 30 -1.92 10.86 -7.57
CA LEU A 30 -1.99 10.36 -6.20
C LEU A 30 -2.48 11.43 -5.22
N ASN A 31 -1.97 12.66 -5.31
CA ASN A 31 -2.40 13.76 -4.45
C ASN A 31 -3.88 14.13 -4.68
N LYS A 32 -4.35 14.17 -5.94
CA LYS A 32 -5.77 14.38 -6.27
C LYS A 32 -6.64 13.28 -5.68
N TYR A 33 -6.22 12.03 -5.82
CA TYR A 33 -6.92 10.89 -5.27
C TYR A 33 -6.99 10.93 -3.74
N CYS A 34 -5.88 11.27 -3.06
CA CYS A 34 -5.86 11.47 -1.61
C CYS A 34 -6.85 12.56 -1.16
N LYS A 35 -6.91 13.69 -1.88
CA LYS A 35 -7.84 14.78 -1.58
C LYS A 35 -9.30 14.38 -1.78
N GLN A 36 -9.60 13.68 -2.87
CA GLN A 36 -10.96 13.20 -3.17
C GLN A 36 -11.47 12.23 -2.10
N GLU A 37 -10.64 11.30 -1.67
CA GLU A 37 -11.00 10.23 -0.72
C GLU A 37 -10.73 10.60 0.75
N ASN A 38 -10.28 11.84 1.02
CA ASN A 38 -9.83 12.32 2.35
C ASN A 38 -8.81 11.38 3.04
N ILE A 39 -7.87 10.87 2.27
CA ILE A 39 -6.81 9.98 2.77
C ILE A 39 -5.60 10.82 3.18
N ALA A 40 -5.26 10.79 4.47
CA ALA A 40 -4.08 11.48 5.00
C ALA A 40 -2.76 10.77 4.64
N GLU A 41 -2.77 9.44 4.51
CA GLU A 41 -1.57 8.64 4.28
C GLU A 41 -1.42 8.23 2.80
N ARG A 42 -0.36 8.73 2.14
CA ARG A 42 -0.03 8.33 0.75
C ARG A 42 0.09 6.82 0.58
N ALA A 43 0.58 6.10 1.58
CA ALA A 43 0.70 4.66 1.56
C ALA A 43 -0.68 3.96 1.49
N GLU A 44 -1.71 4.53 2.13
CA GLU A 44 -3.06 3.99 2.05
C GLU A 44 -3.66 4.23 0.66
N ALA A 45 -3.45 5.42 0.10
CA ALA A 45 -3.88 5.75 -1.26
C ALA A 45 -3.24 4.82 -2.29
N ILE A 46 -1.93 4.53 -2.19
CA ILE A 46 -1.24 3.57 -3.05
C ILE A 46 -1.83 2.16 -2.90
N ARG A 47 -2.09 1.70 -1.67
CA ARG A 47 -2.72 0.38 -1.45
C ARG A 47 -4.10 0.29 -2.08
N ARG A 48 -4.92 1.34 -1.95
CA ARG A 48 -6.24 1.39 -2.61
C ARG A 48 -6.10 1.42 -4.14
N GLY A 49 -5.14 2.17 -4.67
CA GLY A 49 -4.81 2.19 -6.09
C GLY A 49 -4.44 0.81 -6.62
N ILE A 50 -3.56 0.08 -5.91
CA ILE A 50 -3.19 -1.30 -6.27
C ILE A 50 -4.41 -2.24 -6.22
N LYS A 51 -5.29 -2.09 -5.24
CA LYS A 51 -6.54 -2.88 -5.21
C LYS A 51 -7.44 -2.59 -6.41
N LYS A 52 -7.51 -1.34 -6.89
CA LYS A 52 -8.26 -1.00 -8.10
C LYS A 52 -7.64 -1.60 -9.37
N LEU A 53 -6.30 -1.74 -9.41
CA LEU A 53 -5.65 -2.47 -10.50
C LEU A 53 -6.12 -3.92 -10.59
N LYS A 54 -6.59 -4.53 -9.49
CA LYS A 54 -7.15 -5.89 -9.50
C LYS A 54 -8.36 -6.00 -10.42
N ASP A 55 -9.21 -4.98 -10.50
CA ASP A 55 -10.38 -5.00 -11.37
C ASP A 55 -9.99 -4.90 -12.85
N ASP A 56 -8.81 -4.32 -13.12
CA ASP A 56 -8.19 -4.22 -14.45
C ASP A 56 -7.34 -5.46 -14.80
N LEU A 57 -7.05 -6.34 -13.83
CA LEU A 57 -6.36 -7.59 -14.10
C LEU A 57 -7.27 -8.52 -14.90
N ARG A 58 -7.02 -8.59 -16.20
CA ARG A 58 -7.50 -9.67 -17.06
C ARG A 58 -6.67 -10.92 -16.77
N GLU A 59 -6.93 -11.56 -15.64
CA GLU A 59 -6.44 -12.93 -15.42
C GLU A 59 -7.13 -13.83 -16.46
N LYS A 60 -6.30 -14.54 -17.23
CA LYS A 60 -6.69 -15.35 -18.38
C LYS A 60 -6.76 -16.82 -18.00
#